data_AF-A0A8X6G7Z7-F1
#
_entry.id   AF-A0A8X6G7Z7-F1
#
_cell.length_a   1.000
_cell.length_b   1.000
_cell.length_c   1.000
_cell.angle_alpha   90.00
_cell.angle_beta   90.00
_cell.angle_gamma   90.00
#
_symmetry.space_group_name_H-M   'P 1'
#
loop_
_entity.id
_entity.type
_entity.pdbx_description
1 polymer ?
#
loop_
_entity_poly.entity_id
_entity_poly.type
_entity_poly.pdbx_seq_one_letter_code
_entity_poly.pdbx_strand_id
1 'polypeptide(L)'
;MGVYIASEITIQSPPQILRVKCCAANFKGSLKEKTSKEWKEITLGDLVRKIAEKHGYEVKIAQKFEDIFISHITQTDESDINFLRRIGDEHEATVKPIGGHIIFIPKGEGKSATGKVLGTTLLTPKDVINWKVNFNVRSKYGSVIAKWYSYERGETIEEKVGNEEPSYPIYKLYPTAESAINAASAKLRRLKQNEAKLNMTIPGNPELFAEAKINLLEHVFKLKNELICEA
;
A
#
# COMPACT_ATOMS: atom_id res chain seq x y z
N MET A 1 -10.30 -16.80 8.47
CA MET A 1 -11.19 -17.14 7.34
C MET A 1 -11.51 -15.86 6.59
N GLY A 2 -11.39 -15.86 5.25
CA GLY A 2 -11.75 -14.71 4.43
C GLY A 2 -13.26 -14.68 4.13
N VAL A 3 -13.85 -13.50 4.08
CA VAL A 3 -15.23 -13.28 3.61
C VAL A 3 -15.18 -12.84 2.16
N TYR A 4 -15.93 -13.51 1.29
CA TYR A 4 -15.96 -13.23 -0.14
C TYR A 4 -17.41 -13.06 -0.62
N ILE A 5 -17.61 -12.19 -1.60
CA ILE A 5 -18.92 -11.95 -2.23
C ILE A 5 -18.85 -12.45 -3.67
N ALA A 6 -19.87 -13.19 -4.11
CA ALA A 6 -19.97 -13.66 -5.49
C ALA A 6 -20.07 -12.45 -6.44
N SER A 7 -19.17 -12.38 -7.41
CA SER A 7 -19.10 -11.29 -8.39
C SER A 7 -19.59 -11.71 -9.77
N GLU A 8 -19.36 -12.96 -10.14
CA GLU A 8 -19.68 -13.48 -11.48
C GLU A 8 -20.07 -14.94 -11.38
N ILE A 9 -21.15 -15.31 -12.08
CA ILE A 9 -21.63 -16.69 -12.18
C ILE A 9 -21.64 -17.05 -13.66
N THR A 10 -20.84 -18.04 -14.05
CA THR A 10 -20.78 -18.57 -15.41
C THR A 10 -21.39 -19.97 -15.44
N ILE A 11 -22.36 -20.19 -16.32
CA ILE A 11 -22.95 -21.50 -16.58
C ILE A 11 -22.57 -21.89 -18.01
N GLN A 12 -21.97 -23.06 -18.17
CA GLN A 12 -21.55 -23.60 -19.47
C GLN A 12 -22.12 -25.00 -19.65
N SER A 13 -22.54 -25.34 -20.88
CA SER A 13 -22.91 -26.69 -21.30
C SER A 13 -22.77 -26.81 -22.83
N PRO A 14 -22.28 -27.94 -23.38
CA PRO A 14 -21.66 -29.11 -22.73
C PRO A 14 -20.14 -28.96 -22.53
N PRO A 15 -19.52 -29.55 -21.48
CA PRO A 15 -20.12 -30.22 -20.32
C PRO A 15 -20.75 -29.23 -19.33
N GLN A 16 -21.66 -29.70 -18.46
CA GLN A 16 -22.30 -28.87 -17.43
C GLN A 16 -21.28 -28.38 -16.40
N ILE A 17 -20.95 -27.09 -16.43
CA ILE A 17 -20.02 -26.45 -15.50
C ILE A 17 -20.67 -25.18 -14.94
N LEU A 18 -20.70 -25.06 -13.61
CA LEU A 18 -21.01 -23.83 -12.89
C LEU A 18 -19.71 -23.27 -12.29
N ARG A 19 -19.32 -22.05 -12.68
CA ARG A 19 -18.19 -21.32 -12.08
C ARG A 19 -18.72 -20.12 -11.31
N VAL A 20 -18.40 -20.05 -10.03
CA VAL A 20 -18.72 -18.89 -9.19
C VAL A 20 -17.41 -18.21 -8.84
N LYS A 21 -17.21 -17.01 -9.37
CA LYS A 21 -16.06 -16.16 -9.04
C LYS A 21 -16.47 -15.25 -7.90
N CYS A 22 -15.66 -15.22 -6.85
CA CYS A 22 -15.89 -14.40 -5.68
C CYS A 22 -14.75 -13.40 -5.48
N CYS A 23 -15.07 -12.20 -5.00
CA CYS A 23 -14.12 -11.15 -4.69
C CYS A 23 -14.14 -10.83 -3.19
N ALA A 24 -12.96 -10.71 -2.57
CA ALA A 24 -12.82 -10.32 -1.16
C ALA A 24 -13.05 -8.82 -0.94
N ALA A 25 -12.69 -8.03 -1.95
CA ALA A 25 -12.99 -6.62 -1.98
C ALA A 25 -14.48 -6.47 -2.28
N ASN A 26 -15.25 -6.19 -1.23
CA ASN A 26 -16.60 -5.68 -1.37
C ASN A 26 -16.44 -4.27 -1.97
N PHE A 27 -16.34 -4.14 -3.29
CA PHE A 27 -16.43 -2.84 -3.96
C PHE A 27 -17.91 -2.56 -4.16
N LYS A 28 -18.53 -1.77 -3.29
CA LYS A 28 -19.79 -1.12 -3.67
C LYS A 28 -19.46 -0.23 -4.87
N GLY A 29 -20.26 -0.33 -5.95
CA GLY A 29 -20.03 0.42 -7.18
C GLY A 29 -19.81 1.92 -6.94
N SER A 30 -20.50 2.48 -5.93
CA SER A 30 -20.37 3.87 -5.49
C SER A 30 -18.95 4.27 -5.06
N LEU A 31 -18.13 3.35 -4.55
CA LEU A 31 -16.74 3.66 -4.16
C LEU A 31 -15.84 3.96 -5.38
N LYS A 32 -16.26 3.50 -6.57
CA LYS A 32 -15.58 3.72 -7.86
C LYS A 32 -16.12 4.94 -8.60
N GLU A 33 -17.24 5.49 -8.16
CA GLU A 33 -17.82 6.67 -8.76
C GLU A 33 -16.91 7.87 -8.52
N LYS A 34 -16.66 8.63 -9.58
CA LYS A 34 -15.80 9.81 -9.51
C LYS A 34 -16.56 10.94 -8.82
N THR A 35 -15.90 11.64 -7.91
CA THR A 35 -16.50 12.80 -7.26
C THR A 35 -15.51 13.95 -7.21
N SER A 36 -16.04 15.15 -7.05
CA SER A 36 -15.25 16.36 -6.85
C SER A 36 -15.66 16.99 -5.52
N LYS A 37 -14.70 17.15 -4.61
CA LYS A 37 -14.94 17.66 -3.26
C LYS A 37 -13.68 18.32 -2.71
N GLU A 38 -13.88 19.43 -2.00
CA GLU A 38 -12.83 20.06 -1.21
C GLU A 38 -12.92 19.62 0.24
N TRP A 39 -11.77 19.30 0.83
CA TRP A 39 -11.63 18.94 2.23
C TRP A 39 -10.72 19.97 2.90
N LYS A 40 -11.21 20.61 3.96
CA LYS A 40 -10.52 21.69 4.68
C LYS A 40 -10.52 21.37 6.17
N GLU A 41 -9.42 21.70 6.83
CA GLU A 41 -9.25 21.62 8.30
C GLU A 41 -9.76 20.29 8.87
N ILE A 42 -9.24 19.18 8.36
CA ILE A 42 -9.69 17.83 8.73
C ILE A 42 -8.50 16.96 9.08
N THR A 43 -8.69 16.04 10.03
CA THR A 43 -7.70 14.98 10.27
C THR A 43 -7.81 13.89 9.21
N LEU A 44 -6.70 13.22 8.91
CA LEU A 44 -6.69 12.10 8.00
C LEU A 44 -7.61 10.97 8.49
N GLY A 45 -7.65 10.72 9.82
CA GLY A 45 -8.57 9.77 10.43
C GLY A 45 -10.03 10.08 10.11
N ASP A 46 -10.45 11.33 10.31
CA ASP A 46 -11.82 11.77 10.06
C ASP A 46 -12.19 11.78 8.58
N LEU A 47 -11.24 12.11 7.70
CA LEU A 47 -11.43 12.05 6.26
C LEU A 47 -11.75 10.62 5.81
N VAL A 48 -10.94 9.65 6.25
CA VAL A 48 -11.14 8.22 5.93
C VAL A 48 -12.47 7.73 6.48
N ARG A 49 -12.83 8.12 7.72
CA ARG A 49 -14.10 7.76 8.36
C ARG A 49 -15.31 8.31 7.61
N LYS A 50 -15.31 9.60 7.22
CA LYS A 50 -16.39 10.21 6.44
C LYS A 50 -16.61 9.52 5.09
N ILE A 51 -15.54 9.13 4.41
CA ILE A 51 -15.64 8.38 3.15
C ILE A 51 -16.20 6.98 3.40
N ALA A 52 -15.72 6.28 4.43
CA ALA A 52 -16.22 4.95 4.75
C ALA A 52 -17.71 4.95 5.11
N GLU A 53 -18.15 5.89 5.95
CA GLU A 53 -19.55 6.06 6.35
C GLU A 53 -20.46 6.33 5.15
N LYS A 54 -20.04 7.23 4.23
CA LYS A 54 -20.76 7.52 2.97
C LYS A 54 -21.08 6.25 2.18
N HIS A 55 -20.18 5.26 2.21
CA HIS A 55 -20.37 4.00 1.49
C HIS A 55 -20.78 2.83 2.41
N GLY A 56 -21.06 3.08 3.70
CA GLY A 56 -21.44 2.05 4.66
C GLY A 56 -20.36 0.99 4.87
N TYR A 57 -19.11 1.42 5.05
CA TYR A 57 -18.00 0.60 5.54
C TYR A 57 -17.63 1.04 6.95
N GLU A 58 -17.15 0.09 7.74
CA GLU A 58 -16.42 0.39 8.97
C GLU A 58 -14.97 0.77 8.64
N VAL A 59 -14.27 1.45 9.56
CA VAL A 59 -12.87 1.84 9.37
C VAL A 59 -11.96 1.14 10.36
N LYS A 60 -10.79 0.72 9.86
CA LYS A 60 -9.67 0.31 10.70
C LYS A 60 -8.45 1.10 10.29
N ILE A 61 -8.13 2.12 11.08
CA ILE A 61 -7.06 3.07 10.84
C ILE A 61 -5.98 2.82 11.90
N ALA A 62 -4.71 2.82 11.50
CA ALA A 62 -3.63 2.77 12.48
C ALA A 62 -3.47 4.14 13.16
N GLN A 63 -3.26 4.13 14.48
CA GLN A 63 -3.16 5.34 15.32
C GLN A 63 -2.23 6.42 14.75
N LYS A 64 -1.13 6.03 14.10
CA LYS A 64 -0.18 6.94 13.43
C LYS A 64 -0.83 7.90 12.42
N PHE A 65 -1.94 7.49 11.80
CA PHE A 65 -2.63 8.26 10.77
C PHE A 65 -3.85 9.02 11.27
N GLU A 66 -4.29 8.80 12.52
CA GLU A 66 -5.52 9.41 13.01
C GLU A 66 -5.37 10.92 13.17
N ASP A 67 -4.26 11.37 13.75
CA ASP A 67 -4.06 12.77 14.15
C ASP A 67 -3.35 13.63 13.09
N ILE A 68 -3.12 13.10 11.88
CA ILE A 68 -2.47 13.88 10.81
C ILE A 68 -3.41 14.98 10.33
N PHE A 69 -3.08 16.23 10.65
CA PHE A 69 -3.88 17.39 10.26
C PHE A 69 -3.65 17.74 8.79
N ILE A 70 -4.76 17.89 8.05
CA ILE A 70 -4.78 18.31 6.65
C ILE A 70 -5.48 19.66 6.58
N SER A 71 -4.71 20.71 6.29
CA SER A 71 -5.23 22.07 6.15
C SER A 71 -6.17 22.17 4.95
N HIS A 72 -5.76 21.65 3.79
CA HIS A 72 -6.54 21.67 2.57
C HIS A 72 -6.11 20.54 1.61
N ILE A 73 -7.08 19.77 1.11
CA ILE A 73 -6.87 18.82 0.03
C ILE A 73 -8.10 18.73 -0.87
N THR A 74 -7.88 18.63 -2.18
CA THR A 74 -8.96 18.49 -3.16
C THR A 74 -9.01 17.09 -3.73
N GLN A 75 -10.24 16.64 -3.97
CA GLN A 75 -10.59 15.49 -4.78
C GLN A 75 -11.24 16.05 -6.04
N THR A 76 -10.68 15.76 -7.22
CA THR A 76 -11.13 16.36 -8.49
C THR A 76 -11.26 15.27 -9.54
N ASP A 77 -12.49 14.97 -9.94
CA ASP A 77 -12.82 13.87 -10.86
C ASP A 77 -12.16 12.54 -10.47
N GLU A 78 -12.05 12.31 -9.15
CA GLU A 78 -11.33 11.19 -8.55
C GLU A 78 -12.32 10.36 -7.73
N SER A 79 -12.29 9.03 -7.90
CA SER A 79 -13.13 8.16 -7.07
C SER A 79 -12.63 8.13 -5.63
N ASP A 80 -13.53 7.91 -4.68
CA ASP A 80 -13.19 7.90 -3.26
C ASP A 80 -12.09 6.88 -2.93
N ILE A 81 -12.09 5.71 -3.60
CA ILE A 81 -11.01 4.73 -3.42
C ILE A 81 -9.67 5.18 -4.00
N ASN A 82 -9.68 5.88 -5.14
CA ASN A 82 -8.45 6.39 -5.74
C ASN A 82 -7.89 7.53 -4.91
N PHE A 83 -8.76 8.41 -4.41
CA PHE A 83 -8.39 9.50 -3.51
C PHE A 83 -7.75 8.97 -2.22
N LEU A 84 -8.37 7.98 -1.57
CA LEU A 84 -7.79 7.34 -0.39
C LEU A 84 -6.46 6.65 -0.70
N ARG A 85 -6.32 5.98 -1.86
CA ARG A 85 -5.05 5.38 -2.28
C ARG A 85 -3.97 6.42 -2.52
N ARG A 86 -4.31 7.54 -3.14
CA ARG A 86 -3.39 8.65 -3.38
C ARG A 86 -2.87 9.23 -2.07
N ILE A 87 -3.76 9.48 -1.11
CA ILE A 87 -3.38 9.91 0.23
C ILE A 87 -2.54 8.84 0.94
N GLY A 88 -2.94 7.57 0.83
CA GLY A 88 -2.18 6.45 1.39
C GLY A 88 -0.75 6.39 0.84
N ASP A 89 -0.57 6.53 -0.48
CA ASP A 89 0.75 6.56 -1.10
C ASP A 89 1.61 7.75 -0.62
N GLU A 90 1.01 8.91 -0.34
CA GLU A 90 1.70 10.10 0.19
C GLU A 90 2.16 9.91 1.65
N HIS A 91 1.45 9.10 2.44
CA HIS A 91 1.75 8.84 3.86
C HIS A 91 2.32 7.44 4.14
N GLU A 92 2.78 6.71 3.12
CA GLU A 92 3.26 5.33 3.23
C GLU A 92 2.23 4.37 3.88
N ALA A 93 0.96 4.55 3.58
CA ALA A 93 -0.13 3.68 4.03
C ALA A 93 -0.66 2.77 2.90
N THR A 94 -1.14 1.60 3.29
CA THR A 94 -1.88 0.66 2.44
C THR A 94 -3.36 0.83 2.69
N VAL A 95 -4.12 1.07 1.61
CA VAL A 95 -5.57 1.22 1.64
C VAL A 95 -6.24 0.04 0.95
N LYS A 96 -7.07 -0.70 1.69
CA LYS A 96 -7.80 -1.86 1.15
C LYS A 96 -9.23 -1.93 1.70
N PRO A 97 -10.26 -1.94 0.82
CA PRO A 97 -11.61 -2.31 1.21
C PRO A 97 -11.69 -3.85 1.29
N ILE A 98 -11.92 -4.41 2.47
CA ILE A 98 -12.03 -5.86 2.68
C ILE A 98 -13.01 -6.18 3.80
N GLY A 99 -13.89 -7.18 3.58
CA GLY A 99 -14.80 -7.68 4.60
C GLY A 99 -15.67 -6.60 5.26
N GLY A 100 -16.18 -5.63 4.50
CA GLY A 100 -17.00 -4.54 5.03
C GLY A 100 -16.23 -3.41 5.72
N HIS A 101 -14.89 -3.46 5.72
CA HIS A 101 -14.04 -2.45 6.31
C HIS A 101 -13.16 -1.75 5.26
N ILE A 102 -12.88 -0.47 5.45
CA ILE A 102 -11.76 0.22 4.82
C ILE A 102 -10.59 0.18 5.80
N ILE A 103 -9.53 -0.53 5.40
CA ILE A 103 -8.30 -0.65 6.17
C ILE A 103 -7.31 0.41 5.68
N PHE A 104 -6.74 1.18 6.61
CA PHE A 104 -5.72 2.20 6.36
C PHE A 104 -4.54 1.99 7.34
N ILE A 105 -3.50 1.30 6.88
CA ILE A 105 -2.41 0.78 7.74
C ILE A 105 -1.03 1.06 7.19
N PRO A 106 0.03 1.10 8.01
CA PRO A 106 1.37 1.40 7.52
C PRO A 106 1.83 0.32 6.55
N LYS A 107 2.22 0.74 5.35
CA LYS A 107 2.68 -0.16 4.31
C LYS A 107 3.96 -0.85 4.77
N GLY A 108 4.01 -2.18 4.64
CA GLY A 108 5.24 -2.95 4.84
C GLY A 108 5.86 -2.87 6.24
N GLU A 109 5.08 -2.58 7.28
CA GLU A 109 5.55 -2.69 8.67
C GLU A 109 5.25 -4.07 9.28
N GLY A 110 4.45 -4.91 8.60
CA GLY A 110 4.00 -6.19 9.14
C GLY A 110 3.15 -6.00 10.40
N LYS A 111 2.30 -4.97 10.41
CA LYS A 111 1.38 -4.69 11.51
C LYS A 111 -0.04 -4.80 11.00
N SER A 112 -0.90 -5.45 11.78
CA SER A 112 -2.33 -5.46 11.51
C SER A 112 -2.92 -4.05 11.66
N ALA A 113 -4.17 -3.89 11.24
CA ALA A 113 -4.92 -2.65 11.47
C ALA A 113 -5.17 -2.33 12.95
N THR A 114 -4.99 -3.30 13.84
CA THR A 114 -5.02 -3.08 15.30
C THR A 114 -3.62 -2.79 15.88
N GLY A 115 -2.62 -2.59 15.03
CA GLY A 115 -1.23 -2.36 15.44
C GLY A 115 -0.50 -3.62 15.91
N LYS A 116 -1.14 -4.79 15.89
CA LYS A 116 -0.52 -6.05 16.31
C LYS A 116 0.53 -6.44 15.29
N VAL A 117 1.77 -6.63 15.75
CA VAL A 117 2.84 -7.17 14.93
C VAL A 117 2.40 -8.54 14.41
N LEU A 118 2.35 -8.67 13.09
CA LEU A 118 2.10 -9.92 12.40
C LEU A 118 3.34 -10.79 12.63
N GLY A 119 3.12 -12.06 13.02
CA GLY A 119 4.22 -12.99 13.28
C GLY A 119 5.12 -13.13 12.05
N THR A 120 6.41 -13.37 12.29
CA THR A 120 7.35 -13.72 11.24
C THR A 120 7.35 -15.23 11.06
N THR A 121 6.96 -15.71 9.88
CA THR A 121 7.03 -17.13 9.55
C THR A 121 8.42 -17.46 9.00
N LEU A 122 9.10 -18.44 9.61
CA LEU A 122 10.37 -18.96 9.11
C LEU A 122 10.09 -19.98 8.01
N LEU A 123 10.67 -19.80 6.82
CA LEU A 123 10.61 -20.78 5.74
C LEU A 123 11.99 -21.42 5.50
N THR A 124 11.98 -22.74 5.38
CA THR A 124 13.16 -23.56 5.06
C THR A 124 13.06 -24.10 3.64
N PRO A 125 14.17 -24.54 3.01
CA PRO A 125 14.11 -25.14 1.67
C PRO A 125 13.18 -26.35 1.54
N LYS A 126 12.89 -27.06 2.65
CA LYS A 126 11.96 -28.20 2.66
C LYS A 126 10.50 -27.77 2.50
N ASP A 127 10.19 -26.52 2.85
CA ASP A 127 8.85 -25.95 2.78
C ASP A 127 8.54 -25.40 1.38
N VAL A 128 9.53 -25.42 0.47
CA VAL A 128 9.47 -24.75 -0.83
C VAL A 128 9.51 -25.76 -1.97
N ILE A 129 8.47 -25.73 -2.81
CA ILE A 129 8.37 -26.56 -4.02
C ILE A 129 9.19 -25.94 -5.15
N ASN A 130 9.07 -24.62 -5.34
CA ASN A 130 9.81 -23.88 -6.36
C ASN A 130 9.94 -22.42 -5.96
N TRP A 131 10.98 -21.74 -6.41
CA TRP A 131 11.16 -20.31 -6.19
C TRP A 131 11.91 -19.63 -7.33
N LYS A 132 11.61 -18.35 -7.55
CA LYS A 132 12.26 -17.50 -8.54
C LYS A 132 12.43 -16.11 -7.96
N VAL A 133 13.65 -15.59 -8.00
CA VAL A 133 13.95 -14.20 -7.63
C VAL A 133 14.33 -13.42 -8.86
N ASN A 134 13.70 -12.27 -9.03
CA ASN A 134 14.08 -11.27 -10.01
C ASN A 134 14.73 -10.09 -9.30
N PHE A 135 16.00 -9.84 -9.58
CA PHE A 135 16.70 -8.63 -9.16
C PHE A 135 16.63 -7.58 -10.26
N ASN A 136 16.23 -6.36 -9.91
CA ASN A 136 16.30 -5.24 -10.83
C ASN A 136 17.67 -4.56 -10.74
N VAL A 137 18.54 -4.86 -11.70
CA VAL A 137 19.94 -4.39 -11.71
C VAL A 137 20.10 -3.04 -12.42
N ARG A 138 19.14 -2.61 -13.25
CA ARG A 138 19.29 -1.46 -14.16
C ARG A 138 18.89 -0.10 -13.58
N SER A 139 18.29 -0.03 -12.39
CA SER A 139 17.78 1.25 -11.85
C SER A 139 17.74 1.25 -10.32
N LYS A 140 18.89 1.01 -9.69
CA LYS A 140 19.02 1.28 -8.25
C LYS A 140 19.18 2.78 -8.07
N TYR A 141 18.15 3.42 -7.55
CA TYR A 141 18.23 4.80 -7.11
C TYR A 141 18.52 4.80 -5.62
N GLY A 142 19.65 5.41 -5.25
CA GLY A 142 20.13 5.48 -3.89
C GLY A 142 19.56 6.64 -3.08
N SER A 143 18.95 7.60 -3.78
CA SER A 143 18.30 8.77 -3.20
C SER A 143 17.12 9.23 -4.05
N VAL A 144 16.24 10.03 -3.45
CA VAL A 144 15.10 10.66 -4.11
C VAL A 144 15.10 12.14 -3.77
N ILE A 145 14.86 12.98 -4.78
CA ILE A 145 14.75 14.43 -4.61
C ILE A 145 13.28 14.82 -4.82
N ALA A 146 12.68 15.48 -3.84
CA ALA A 146 11.36 16.08 -3.94
C ALA A 146 11.46 17.61 -3.85
N LYS A 147 10.53 18.33 -4.48
CA LYS A 147 10.53 19.80 -4.48
C LYS A 147 9.30 20.35 -3.78
N TRP A 148 9.47 21.43 -3.02
CA TRP A 148 8.36 22.18 -2.43
C TRP A 148 8.57 23.68 -2.59
N TYR A 149 7.49 24.45 -2.57
CA TYR A 149 7.56 25.91 -2.70
C TYR A 149 7.48 26.59 -1.33
N SER A 150 8.50 27.36 -0.97
CA SER A 150 8.52 28.12 0.27
C SER A 150 7.94 29.51 0.03
N TYR A 151 6.75 29.76 0.57
CA TYR A 151 6.14 31.10 0.52
C TYR A 151 6.95 32.16 1.28
N GLU A 152 7.68 31.75 2.33
CA GLU A 152 8.53 32.65 3.11
C GLU A 152 9.77 33.11 2.33
N ARG A 153 10.35 32.21 1.52
CA ARG A 153 11.56 32.50 0.74
C ARG A 153 11.26 32.88 -0.72
N GLY A 154 10.04 32.67 -1.20
CA GLY A 154 9.65 32.91 -2.59
C GLY A 154 10.26 31.95 -3.60
N GLU A 155 10.86 30.86 -3.14
CA GLU A 155 11.69 29.95 -3.95
C GLU A 155 11.27 28.49 -3.82
N THR A 156 11.60 27.69 -4.84
CA THR A 156 11.43 26.23 -4.81
C THR A 156 12.64 25.58 -4.15
N ILE A 157 12.41 24.85 -3.07
CA ILE A 157 13.44 24.16 -2.30
C ILE A 157 13.40 22.67 -2.65
N GLU A 158 14.58 22.09 -2.82
CA GLU A 158 14.76 20.66 -3.09
C GLU A 158 15.16 19.93 -1.81
N GLU A 159 14.40 18.90 -1.45
CA GLU A 159 14.68 18.01 -0.33
C GLU A 159 15.17 16.67 -0.87
N LYS A 160 16.37 16.26 -0.45
CA LYS A 160 16.98 14.98 -0.84
C LYS A 160 16.88 13.99 0.31
N VAL A 161 16.28 12.83 0.05
CA VAL A 161 16.21 11.70 0.98
C VAL A 161 17.04 10.54 0.44
N GLY A 162 18.03 10.10 1.21
CA GLY A 162 18.99 9.04 0.86
C GLY A 162 20.37 9.57 0.50
N ASN A 163 21.39 8.74 0.69
CA ASN A 163 22.81 9.14 0.61
C ASN A 163 23.52 8.61 -0.65
N GLU A 164 22.85 7.78 -1.45
CA GLU A 164 23.47 7.08 -2.57
C GLU A 164 22.99 7.66 -3.92
N GLU A 165 23.82 7.54 -4.95
CA GLU A 165 23.50 7.94 -6.33
C GLU A 165 23.17 6.71 -7.19
N PRO A 166 22.40 6.85 -8.28
CA PRO A 166 21.73 8.06 -8.78
C PRO A 166 20.52 8.49 -7.92
N SER A 167 20.20 9.77 -7.98
CA SER A 167 18.99 10.34 -7.35
C SER A 167 17.80 10.33 -8.31
N TYR A 168 16.64 9.85 -7.85
CA TYR A 168 15.39 9.92 -8.61
C TYR A 168 14.70 11.28 -8.39
N PRO A 169 14.48 12.11 -9.42
CA PRO A 169 13.73 13.36 -9.25
C PRO A 169 12.23 13.12 -9.27
N ILE A 170 11.52 13.61 -8.24
CA ILE A 170 10.07 13.75 -8.25
C ILE A 170 9.72 15.10 -8.88
N TYR A 171 9.01 15.08 -10.00
CA TYR A 171 8.59 16.30 -10.70
C TYR A 171 7.38 17.01 -10.06
N LYS A 172 6.67 16.35 -9.14
CA LYS A 172 5.54 16.94 -8.42
C LYS A 172 6.06 17.96 -7.40
N LEU A 173 5.44 19.14 -7.38
CA LEU A 173 5.66 20.17 -6.38
C LEU A 173 4.76 19.92 -5.16
N TYR A 174 5.34 19.96 -3.97
CA TYR A 174 4.63 19.78 -2.71
C TYR A 174 4.38 21.11 -2.00
N PRO A 175 3.30 21.20 -1.20
CA PRO A 175 2.94 22.43 -0.50
C PRO A 175 3.84 22.72 0.71
N THR A 176 4.44 21.69 1.32
CA THR A 176 5.25 21.82 2.55
C THR A 176 6.50 20.96 2.48
N ALA A 177 7.53 21.34 3.26
CA ALA A 177 8.76 20.57 3.41
C ALA A 177 8.49 19.14 3.90
N GLU A 178 7.62 19.01 4.92
CA GLU A 178 7.26 17.72 5.49
C GLU A 178 6.59 16.78 4.47
N SER A 179 5.69 17.33 3.64
CA SER A 179 5.05 16.56 2.57
C SER A 179 6.06 16.10 1.51
N ALA A 180 7.03 16.96 1.15
CA ALA A 180 8.10 16.60 0.23
C ALA A 180 9.01 15.51 0.78
N ILE A 181 9.43 15.62 2.04
CA ILE A 181 10.28 14.62 2.72
C ILE A 181 9.55 13.28 2.80
N ASN A 182 8.28 13.26 3.22
CA ASN A 182 7.47 12.04 3.30
C ASN A 182 7.28 11.39 1.92
N ALA A 183 7.03 12.17 0.87
CA ALA A 183 6.92 11.64 -0.47
C ALA A 183 8.25 11.08 -1.00
N ALA A 184 9.37 11.74 -0.69
CA ALA A 184 10.70 11.28 -1.06
C ALA A 184 11.07 9.97 -0.33
N SER A 185 10.79 9.87 0.98
CA SER A 185 11.00 8.64 1.75
C SER A 185 10.14 7.49 1.22
N ALA A 186 8.86 7.76 0.94
CA ALA A 186 7.91 6.79 0.41
C ALA A 186 8.38 6.22 -0.93
N LYS A 187 8.85 7.12 -1.81
CA LYS A 187 9.37 6.75 -3.11
C LYS A 187 10.66 5.96 -2.99
N LEU A 188 11.59 6.37 -2.11
CA LEU A 188 12.84 5.65 -1.87
C LEU A 188 12.58 4.22 -1.36
N ARG A 189 11.64 4.07 -0.41
CA ARG A 189 11.22 2.77 0.11
C ARG A 189 10.59 1.90 -0.98
N ARG A 190 9.74 2.48 -1.82
CA ARG A 190 9.15 1.77 -2.99
C ARG A 190 10.21 1.34 -3.99
N LEU A 191 11.23 2.14 -4.22
CA LEU A 191 12.35 1.79 -5.11
C LEU A 191 13.16 0.62 -4.54
N LYS A 192 13.49 0.66 -3.24
CA LYS A 192 14.15 -0.45 -2.54
C LYS A 192 13.30 -1.73 -2.53
N GLN A 193 11.98 -1.63 -2.33
CA GLN A 193 11.07 -2.78 -2.41
C GLN A 193 11.01 -3.41 -3.81
N ASN A 194 11.15 -2.61 -4.87
CA ASN A 194 11.16 -3.13 -6.25
C ASN A 194 12.54 -3.66 -6.69
N GLU A 195 13.54 -3.63 -5.81
CA GLU A 195 14.88 -4.13 -6.11
C GLU A 195 14.89 -5.66 -6.27
N ALA A 196 14.09 -6.37 -5.48
CA ALA A 196 13.99 -7.81 -5.51
C ALA A 196 12.53 -8.27 -5.42
N LYS A 197 12.11 -9.11 -6.37
CA LYS A 197 10.80 -9.78 -6.33
C LYS A 197 11.00 -11.28 -6.23
N LEU A 198 10.55 -11.87 -5.13
CA LEU A 198 10.55 -13.31 -4.89
C LEU A 198 9.16 -13.87 -5.19
N ASN A 199 9.08 -14.82 -6.13
CA ASN A 199 7.91 -15.66 -6.33
C ASN A 199 8.24 -17.06 -5.83
N MET A 200 7.36 -17.63 -5.00
CA MET A 200 7.57 -18.93 -4.37
C MET A 200 6.30 -19.77 -4.42
N THR A 201 6.46 -21.06 -4.65
CA THR A 201 5.41 -22.06 -4.55
C THR A 201 5.71 -22.95 -3.34
N ILE A 202 4.74 -23.09 -2.46
CA ILE A 202 4.85 -23.83 -1.20
C ILE A 202 3.57 -24.64 -0.97
N PRO A 203 3.59 -25.69 -0.15
CA PRO A 203 2.37 -26.29 0.40
C PRO A 203 1.58 -25.25 1.21
N GLY A 204 0.25 -25.34 1.22
CA GLY A 204 -0.61 -24.34 1.84
C GLY A 204 -0.30 -24.11 3.32
N ASN A 205 0.09 -22.89 3.69
CA ASN A 205 0.36 -22.47 5.06
C ASN A 205 -0.56 -21.29 5.44
N PRO A 206 -1.51 -21.45 6.40
CA PRO A 206 -2.42 -20.39 6.83
C PRO A 206 -1.78 -19.17 7.49
N GLU A 207 -0.53 -19.27 7.95
CA GLU A 207 0.21 -18.15 8.54
C GLU A 207 0.71 -17.17 7.48
N LEU A 208 0.68 -17.56 6.20
CA LEU A 208 1.13 -16.73 5.09
C LEU A 208 -0.06 -16.02 4.47
N PHE A 209 -0.10 -14.72 4.70
CA PHE A 209 -1.08 -13.80 4.14
C PHE A 209 -0.40 -12.46 3.83
N ALA A 210 -1.08 -11.60 3.08
CA ALA A 210 -0.53 -10.30 2.71
C ALA A 210 -0.08 -9.52 3.96
N GLU A 211 1.08 -8.86 3.85
CA GLU A 211 1.79 -8.17 4.92
C GLU A 211 2.41 -9.05 6.01
N ALA A 212 2.23 -10.37 5.99
CA ALA A 212 3.02 -11.27 6.83
C ALA A 212 4.51 -11.15 6.49
N LYS A 213 5.35 -11.20 7.53
CA LYS A 213 6.80 -11.21 7.38
C LYS A 213 7.27 -12.65 7.18
N ILE A 214 8.16 -12.86 6.23
CA ILE A 214 8.85 -14.13 6.01
C ILE A 214 10.33 -13.93 6.29
N ASN A 215 10.90 -14.88 7.04
CA ASN A 215 12.35 -15.02 7.15
C ASN A 215 12.80 -16.26 6.36
N LEU A 216 13.85 -16.11 5.55
CA LEU A 216 14.46 -17.18 4.78
C LEU A 216 15.78 -17.58 5.44
N LEU A 217 15.95 -18.87 5.71
CA LEU A 217 17.18 -19.36 6.32
C LEU A 217 18.42 -19.14 5.39
N GLU A 218 19.44 -18.49 5.96
CA GLU A 218 20.53 -17.77 5.25
C GLU A 218 21.38 -18.62 4.28
N HIS A 219 21.51 -19.93 4.50
CA HIS A 219 22.53 -20.72 3.82
C HIS A 219 22.22 -21.10 2.36
N VAL A 220 20.97 -20.94 1.89
CA VAL A 220 20.56 -21.51 0.59
C VAL A 220 20.07 -20.47 -0.41
N PHE A 221 19.43 -19.40 0.04
CA PHE A 221 18.87 -18.39 -0.88
C PHE A 221 19.85 -17.26 -1.26
N LYS A 222 21.02 -17.16 -0.60
CA LYS A 222 21.96 -16.01 -0.70
C LYS A 222 21.27 -14.64 -0.59
N LEU A 223 20.10 -14.62 0.05
CA LEU A 223 19.29 -13.44 0.30
C LEU A 223 19.36 -13.18 1.80
N LYS A 224 20.11 -12.16 2.21
CA LYS A 224 19.82 -11.49 3.48
C LYS A 224 18.68 -10.55 3.20
N ASN A 225 17.47 -10.81 3.69
CA ASN A 225 16.44 -9.79 3.94
C ASN A 225 15.16 -10.41 4.55
N GLU A 226 14.54 -9.65 5.47
CA GLU A 226 13.13 -9.83 5.79
C GLU A 226 12.31 -9.48 4.54
N LEU A 227 11.44 -10.40 4.13
CA LEU A 227 10.52 -10.17 3.01
C LEU A 227 9.11 -10.05 3.53
N ILE A 228 8.31 -9.26 2.84
CA ILE A 228 6.91 -9.03 3.19
C ILE A 228 6.06 -9.60 2.07
N CYS A 229 5.08 -10.43 2.43
CA CYS A 229 4.13 -10.97 1.47
C CYS A 229 3.32 -9.86 0.82
N GLU A 230 3.32 -9.79 -0.51
CA GLU A 230 2.38 -8.96 -1.26
C GLU A 230 1.07 -9.74 -1.49
N ALA A 231 -0.03 -8.99 -1.67
CA ALA A 231 -1.38 -9.54 -1.91
C ALA A 231 -1.63 -9.77 -3.41
#